data_AF-A0A3B8VW93-F1
#
_entry.id   AF-A0A3B8VW93-F1
#
_cell.length_a   1.000
_cell.length_b   1.000
_cell.length_c   1.000
_cell.angle_alpha   90.00
_cell.angle_beta   90.00
_cell.angle_gamma   90.00
#
_symmetry.space_group_name_H-M   'P 1'
#
loop_
_entity.id
_entity.type
_entity.pdbx_description
1 polymer ?
#
loop_
_entity_poly.entity_id
_entity_poly.type
_entity_poly.pdbx_seq_one_letter_code
_entity_poly.pdbx_strand_id
1 'polypeptide(L)'
;MRAIKIWLVGSIAGSSTALLFFLATLILSIDGELTLLEFGVALITPAIVAVLVAKATNSKIVILLIVAYLTLGIPILGPLFGGSDPDVRVAATLVMLGLVGGLVWSTPFALWAYVRRGKAD
;
A
#
# COMPACT_ATOMS: atom_id res chain seq x y z
N MET A 1 6.70 -1.67 19.60
CA MET A 1 5.78 -2.49 18.78
C MET A 1 6.52 -3.75 18.40
N ARG A 2 5.91 -4.94 18.47
CA ARG A 2 6.59 -6.19 18.07
C ARG A 2 6.82 -6.18 16.55
N ALA A 3 7.96 -6.70 16.09
CA ALA A 3 8.31 -6.77 14.66
C ALA A 3 7.19 -7.40 13.81
N ILE A 4 6.59 -8.49 14.32
CA ILE A 4 5.47 -9.18 13.66
C ILE A 4 4.25 -8.28 13.42
N LYS A 5 3.95 -7.36 14.36
CA LYS A 5 2.86 -6.40 14.18
C LYS A 5 3.17 -5.41 13.06
N ILE A 6 4.43 -4.98 12.94
CA ILE A 6 4.84 -4.05 11.87
C ILE A 6 4.67 -4.70 10.50
N TRP A 7 5.06 -5.96 10.34
CA TRP A 7 4.85 -6.70 9.09
C TRP A 7 3.37 -6.91 8.75
N LEU A 8 2.56 -7.32 9.73
CA LEU A 8 1.12 -7.52 9.51
C LEU A 8 0.43 -6.22 9.09
N VAL A 9 0.69 -5.13 9.81
CA VAL A 9 0.10 -3.82 9.50
C VAL A 9 0.61 -3.29 8.16
N GLY A 10 1.90 -3.48 7.86
CA GLY A 10 2.48 -3.12 6.56
C GLY A 10 1.82 -3.87 5.41
N SER A 11 1.62 -5.17 5.55
CA SER A 11 0.94 -6.02 4.55
C SER A 11 -0.50 -5.58 4.32
N ILE A 12 -1.25 -5.31 5.39
CA ILE A 12 -2.64 -4.79 5.31
C ILE A 12 -2.65 -3.44 4.58
N ALA A 13 -1.74 -2.53 4.93
CA ALA A 13 -1.63 -1.23 4.28
C ALA A 13 -1.35 -1.39 2.78
N GLY A 14 -0.39 -2.23 2.41
CA GLY A 14 -0.04 -2.48 1.01
C GLY A 14 -1.18 -3.09 0.19
N SER A 15 -1.87 -4.13 0.69
CA SER A 15 -3.06 -4.71 0.04
C SER A 15 -4.18 -3.68 -0.12
N SER A 16 -4.44 -2.90 0.93
CA SER A 16 -5.48 -1.86 0.93
C SER A 16 -5.16 -0.75 -0.07
N THR A 17 -3.90 -0.33 -0.14
CA THR A 17 -3.42 0.65 -1.12
C THR A 17 -3.63 0.14 -2.53
N ALA A 18 -3.23 -1.09 -2.83
CA ALA A 18 -3.40 -1.67 -4.17
C ALA A 18 -4.88 -1.71 -4.59
N LEU A 19 -5.75 -2.26 -3.71
CA LEU A 19 -7.17 -2.39 -4.02
C LEU A 19 -7.85 -1.03 -4.18
N LEU A 20 -7.69 -0.14 -3.20
CA LEU A 20 -8.40 1.14 -3.22
C LEU A 20 -7.86 2.06 -4.31
N PHE A 21 -6.57 2.00 -4.63
CA PHE A 21 -6.01 2.76 -5.74
C PHE A 21 -6.58 2.27 -7.08
N PHE A 22 -6.64 0.96 -7.29
CA PHE A 22 -7.28 0.39 -8.48
C PHE A 22 -8.75 0.79 -8.60
N LEU A 23 -9.51 0.74 -7.50
CA LEU A 23 -10.90 1.21 -7.52
C LEU A 23 -10.99 2.71 -7.78
N ALA A 24 -10.07 3.51 -7.24
CA ALA A 24 -10.01 4.95 -7.50
C ALA A 24 -9.76 5.24 -8.98
N THR A 25 -8.89 4.49 -9.66
CA THR A 25 -8.66 4.68 -11.09
C THR A 25 -9.90 4.34 -11.92
N LEU A 26 -10.67 3.31 -11.52
CA LEU A 26 -11.92 2.96 -12.20
C LEU A 26 -13.04 3.98 -11.97
N ILE A 27 -13.11 4.57 -10.77
CA ILE A 27 -14.14 5.56 -10.43
C ILE A 27 -13.83 6.92 -11.06
N LEU A 28 -12.56 7.30 -11.11
CA LEU A 28 -12.13 8.61 -11.61
C LEU A 28 -12.02 8.66 -13.13
N SER A 29 -11.76 7.55 -13.80
CA SER A 29 -11.68 7.50 -15.26
C SER A 29 -13.09 7.47 -15.86
N ILE A 30 -13.58 8.63 -16.30
CA ILE A 30 -14.95 8.81 -16.80
C ILE A 30 -15.11 8.26 -18.22
N ASP A 31 -14.09 8.44 -19.06
CA ASP A 31 -14.05 8.02 -20.46
C ASP A 31 -13.31 6.70 -20.69
N GLY A 32 -12.85 6.05 -19.61
CA GLY A 32 -12.09 4.80 -19.65
C GLY A 32 -10.58 5.00 -19.82
N GLU A 33 -10.12 6.23 -20.02
CA GLU A 33 -8.70 6.59 -20.02
C GLU A 33 -8.35 7.34 -18.74
N LEU A 34 -7.18 7.04 -18.14
CA LEU A 34 -6.74 7.71 -16.92
C LEU A 34 -5.86 8.91 -17.29
N THR A 35 -6.40 10.12 -17.17
CA THR A 35 -5.64 11.35 -17.40
C THR A 35 -4.65 11.63 -16.26
N LEU A 36 -3.66 12.49 -16.52
CA LEU A 36 -2.66 12.88 -15.51
C LEU A 36 -3.31 13.54 -14.27
N LEU A 37 -4.39 14.30 -14.47
CA LEU A 37 -5.11 14.96 -13.38
C LEU A 37 -5.89 13.94 -12.54
N GLU A 38 -6.60 13.00 -13.17
CA GLU A 38 -7.31 11.93 -12.47
C GLU A 38 -6.33 11.01 -11.70
N PHE A 39 -5.20 10.68 -12.31
CA PHE A 39 -4.11 9.98 -11.62
C PHE A 39 -3.59 10.78 -10.42
N GLY A 40 -3.39 12.08 -10.58
CA GLY A 40 -2.99 12.99 -9.50
C GLY A 40 -3.95 12.99 -8.31
N VAL A 41 -5.27 12.94 -8.57
CA VAL A 41 -6.30 12.78 -7.54
C VAL A 41 -6.26 11.37 -6.93
N ALA A 42 -6.09 10.33 -7.74
CA ALA A 42 -5.98 8.95 -7.26
C ALA A 42 -4.80 8.74 -6.30
N LEU A 43 -3.71 9.52 -6.43
CA LEU A 43 -2.56 9.51 -5.50
C LEU A 43 -2.89 9.94 -4.08
N ILE A 44 -4.07 10.50 -3.80
CA ILE A 44 -4.54 10.76 -2.44
C ILE A 44 -4.87 9.44 -1.72
N THR A 45 -5.21 8.38 -2.46
CA THR A 45 -5.68 7.10 -1.93
C THR A 45 -4.70 6.41 -0.98
N PRO A 46 -3.39 6.23 -1.30
CA PRO A 46 -2.40 5.70 -0.36
C PRO A 46 -2.33 6.49 0.95
N ALA A 47 -2.50 7.81 0.91
CA ALA A 47 -2.49 8.63 2.12
C ALA A 47 -3.71 8.36 3.00
N ILE A 48 -4.90 8.26 2.41
CA ILE A 48 -6.12 7.88 3.12
C ILE A 48 -5.95 6.50 3.75
N VAL A 49 -5.47 5.51 2.99
CA VAL A 49 -5.19 4.16 3.50
C VAL A 49 -4.25 4.19 4.70
N ALA A 50 -3.12 4.91 4.58
CA ALA A 50 -2.15 5.00 5.67
C ALA A 50 -2.76 5.58 6.95
N VAL A 51 -3.58 6.63 6.84
CA VAL A 51 -4.27 7.26 7.98
C VAL A 51 -5.28 6.29 8.61
N LEU A 52 -6.11 5.63 7.79
CA LEU A 52 -7.13 4.70 8.28
C LEU A 52 -6.50 3.49 8.98
N VAL A 53 -5.53 2.85 8.33
CA VAL A 53 -4.83 1.67 8.89
C VAL A 53 -4.03 2.04 10.14
N ALA A 54 -3.40 3.22 10.17
CA ALA A 54 -2.68 3.68 11.35
C ALA A 54 -3.61 3.88 12.55
N LYS A 55 -4.75 4.54 12.34
CA LYS A 55 -5.76 4.74 13.38
C LYS A 55 -6.34 3.41 13.87
N ALA A 56 -6.75 2.53 12.95
CA ALA A 56 -7.33 1.23 13.29
C ALA A 56 -6.36 0.33 14.06
N THR A 57 -5.05 0.42 13.78
CA THR A 57 -4.04 -0.48 14.37
C THR A 57 -3.22 0.16 15.49
N ASN A 58 -3.49 1.43 15.84
CA ASN A 58 -2.66 2.24 16.75
C ASN A 58 -1.17 2.21 16.34
N SER A 59 -0.90 2.51 15.07
CA SER A 59 0.43 2.50 14.46
C SER A 59 0.87 3.89 14.01
N LYS A 60 2.16 4.07 13.76
CA LYS A 60 2.70 5.37 13.32
C LYS A 60 2.31 5.65 11.86
N ILE A 61 1.50 6.69 11.64
CA ILE A 61 1.04 7.12 10.31
C ILE A 61 2.21 7.30 9.34
N VAL A 62 3.31 7.94 9.78
CA VAL A 62 4.48 8.20 8.94
C VAL A 62 5.09 6.92 8.35
N ILE A 63 5.15 5.83 9.12
CA ILE A 63 5.67 4.54 8.64
C ILE A 63 4.73 3.99 7.56
N LEU A 64 3.42 4.04 7.80
CA LEU A 64 2.44 3.51 6.84
C LEU A 64 2.34 4.35 5.56
N LEU A 65 2.56 5.66 5.63
CA LEU A 65 2.66 6.51 4.45
C LEU A 65 3.83 6.05 3.56
N ILE A 66 5.02 5.86 4.14
CA ILE A 66 6.19 5.38 3.40
C ILE A 66 5.89 4.01 2.77
N VAL A 67 5.35 3.07 3.56
CA VAL A 67 5.03 1.72 3.07
C VAL A 67 3.99 1.77 1.95
N ALA A 68 2.91 2.54 2.10
CA ALA A 68 1.84 2.65 1.11
C ALA A 68 2.34 3.24 -0.21
N TYR A 69 3.10 4.35 -0.17
CA TYR A 69 3.61 4.98 -1.38
C TYR A 69 4.71 4.16 -2.07
N LEU A 70 5.60 3.50 -1.32
CA LEU A 70 6.58 2.58 -1.92
C LEU A 70 5.91 1.34 -2.53
N THR A 71 4.86 0.83 -1.89
CA THR A 71 4.04 -0.25 -2.45
C THR A 71 3.33 0.21 -3.72
N LEU A 72 2.75 1.41 -3.73
CA LEU A 72 2.14 1.92 -4.95
C LEU A 72 3.19 2.02 -6.07
N GLY A 73 4.27 2.77 -5.83
CA GLY A 73 5.22 3.15 -6.87
C GLY A 73 5.95 1.97 -7.52
N ILE A 74 6.33 0.95 -6.74
CA ILE A 74 7.22 -0.12 -7.24
C ILE A 74 6.43 -1.35 -7.69
N PRO A 75 5.71 -2.08 -6.81
CA PRO A 75 5.02 -3.29 -7.24
C PRO A 75 3.64 -3.06 -7.89
N ILE A 76 2.99 -1.90 -7.76
CA ILE A 76 1.60 -1.72 -8.24
C ILE A 76 1.51 -0.97 -9.58
N LEU A 77 2.21 0.16 -9.76
CA LEU A 77 2.05 0.97 -10.98
C LEU A 77 2.38 0.20 -12.27
N GLY A 78 3.44 -0.61 -12.27
CA GLY A 78 3.85 -1.38 -13.45
C GLY A 78 2.75 -2.34 -13.94
N PRO A 79 2.29 -3.30 -13.11
CA PRO A 79 1.21 -4.21 -13.49
C PRO A 79 -0.14 -3.53 -13.71
N LEU A 80 -0.40 -2.40 -13.07
CA LEU A 80 -1.63 -1.64 -13.28
C LEU A 80 -1.70 -1.04 -14.69
N PHE A 81 -0.60 -0.44 -15.17
CA PHE A 81 -0.57 0.20 -16.50
C PHE A 81 -0.16 -0.75 -17.63
N GLY A 82 0.54 -1.85 -17.33
CA GLY A 82 0.91 -2.87 -18.30
C GLY A 82 -0.03 -4.07 -18.34
N GLY A 83 -1.10 -4.05 -17.54
CA GLY A 83 -2.07 -5.13 -17.41
C GLY A 83 -3.09 -5.18 -18.55
N SER A 84 -3.88 -6.24 -18.57
CA SER A 84 -5.08 -6.36 -19.41
C SER A 84 -6.22 -5.48 -18.89
N ASP A 85 -7.34 -5.46 -19.61
CA ASP A 85 -8.57 -4.76 -19.18
C ASP A 85 -8.95 -5.09 -17.73
N PRO A 86 -9.59 -4.14 -17.01
CA PRO A 86 -10.02 -4.33 -15.63
C PRO A 86 -10.88 -5.59 -15.43
N ASP A 87 -10.38 -6.52 -14.61
CA ASP A 87 -11.10 -7.72 -14.19
C ASP A 87 -10.75 -8.07 -12.74
N VAL A 88 -11.57 -8.90 -12.12
CA VAL A 88 -11.38 -9.43 -10.76
C VAL A 88 -10.01 -10.10 -10.60
N ARG A 89 -9.50 -10.76 -11.65
CA ARG A 89 -8.16 -11.38 -11.65
C ARG A 89 -7.03 -10.36 -11.54
N VAL A 90 -7.17 -9.23 -12.23
CA VAL A 90 -6.21 -8.11 -12.16
C VAL A 90 -6.23 -7.54 -10.74
N ALA A 91 -7.42 -7.24 -10.20
CA ALA A 91 -7.56 -6.75 -8.83
C ALA A 91 -6.94 -7.70 -7.79
N ALA A 92 -7.18 -9.02 -7.91
CA ALA A 92 -6.60 -10.02 -7.02
C ALA A 92 -5.07 -10.06 -7.10
N THR A 93 -4.51 -9.96 -8.31
CA THR A 93 -3.06 -9.92 -8.53
C THR A 93 -2.45 -8.67 -7.88
N LEU A 94 -3.06 -7.50 -8.08
CA LEU A 94 -2.63 -6.25 -7.46
C LEU A 94 -2.72 -6.33 -5.92
N VAL A 95 -3.76 -6.93 -5.36
CA VAL A 95 -3.88 -7.13 -3.90
C VAL A 95 -2.76 -8.01 -3.35
N MET A 96 -2.41 -9.09 -4.05
CA MET A 96 -1.31 -9.98 -3.66
C MET A 96 0.04 -9.28 -3.76
N LEU A 97 0.27 -8.51 -4.82
CA LEU A 97 1.47 -7.69 -4.96
C LEU A 97 1.53 -6.59 -3.89
N GLY A 98 0.38 -6.00 -3.55
CA GLY A 98 0.24 -5.04 -2.47
C GLY A 98 0.60 -5.65 -1.12
N LEU A 99 0.17 -6.88 -0.85
CA LEU A 99 0.53 -7.64 0.34
C LEU A 99 2.05 -7.80 0.44
N VAL A 100 2.67 -8.31 -0.63
CA VAL A 100 4.12 -8.55 -0.69
C VAL A 100 4.89 -7.24 -0.57
N GLY A 101 4.49 -6.20 -1.30
CA GLY A 101 5.09 -4.87 -1.21
C GLY A 101 5.01 -4.29 0.20
N GLY A 102 3.83 -4.38 0.82
CA GLY A 102 3.62 -3.95 2.20
C GLY A 102 4.54 -4.65 3.20
N LEU A 103 4.76 -5.95 3.01
CA LEU A 103 5.68 -6.75 3.82
C LEU A 103 7.14 -6.36 3.59
N VAL A 104 7.56 -6.22 2.34
CA VAL A 104 8.93 -5.82 1.96
C VAL A 104 9.26 -4.44 2.55
N TRP A 105 8.42 -3.44 2.30
CA TRP A 105 8.70 -2.06 2.72
C TRP A 105 8.54 -1.83 4.22
N SER A 106 7.82 -2.71 4.92
CA SER A 106 7.74 -2.66 6.38
C SER A 106 8.95 -3.32 7.08
N THR A 107 9.77 -4.08 6.35
CA THR A 107 10.89 -4.85 6.90
C THR A 107 11.98 -4.01 7.58
N PRO A 108 12.45 -2.88 7.01
CA PRO A 108 13.44 -2.03 7.70
C PRO A 108 12.94 -1.56 9.07
N PHE A 109 11.66 -1.20 9.17
CA PHE A 109 11.04 -0.76 10.42
C PHE A 109 10.85 -1.90 11.42
N ALA A 110 10.46 -3.08 10.93
CA ALA A 110 10.32 -4.29 11.75
C ALA A 110 11.66 -4.72 12.34
N LEU A 111 12.72 -4.76 11.52
CA LEU A 111 14.08 -5.10 11.93
C LEU A 111 14.62 -4.09 12.93
N TRP A 112 14.42 -2.79 12.69
CA TRP A 112 14.83 -1.76 13.64
C TRP A 112 14.13 -1.90 15.00
N ALA A 113 12.84 -2.21 15.01
CA ALA A 113 12.10 -2.45 16.24
C ALA A 113 12.59 -3.71 16.98
N TYR A 114 13.01 -4.74 16.25
CA TYR A 114 13.60 -5.96 16.82
C TYR A 114 14.95 -5.67 17.49
N VAL A 115 15.87 -5.03 16.75
CA VAL A 115 17.22 -4.70 17.25
C VAL A 115 17.18 -3.77 18.46
N ARG A 116 16.29 -2.77 18.47
CA ARG A 116 16.15 -1.86 19.62
C ARG A 116 15.66 -2.57 20.88
N ARG A 117 14.86 -3.62 20.73
CA ARG A 117 14.34 -4.38 21.87
C ARG A 117 15.45 -5.22 22.51
N GLY A 118 16.24 -5.94 21.72
CA GLY A 118 17.35 -6.74 22.24
C GLY A 118 18.52 -5.94 22.83
N LYS A 119 18.51 -4.60 22.75
CA LYS A 119 19.46 -3.72 23.45
C LYS A 119 18.92 -3.19 24.80
N ALA A 120 17.63 -3.40 25.08
CA ALA A 120 16.95 -2.94 26.29
C ALA A 120 16.71 -4.07 27.30
N ASP A 121 17.04 -5.30 26.91
CA ASP A 121 17.08 -6.52 27.72
C ASP A 121 18.57 -6.85 28.02
#